data_AF-A0AAI9ECE2-F1
#
_entry.id   AF-A0AAI9ECE2-F1
#
_cell.length_a   1.000
_cell.length_b   1.000
_cell.length_c   1.000
_cell.angle_alpha   90.00
_cell.angle_beta   90.00
_cell.angle_gamma   90.00
#
_symmetry.space_group_name_H-M   'P 1'
#
loop_
_entity.id
_entity.type
_entity.pdbx_description
1 polymer ?
#
loop_
_entity_poly.entity_id
_entity_poly.type
_entity_poly.pdbx_seq_one_letter_code
_entity_poly.pdbx_strand_id
1 'polypeptide(L)'
;MTDFAAAQKRIRERRAAREQALTAADRQHDAARSADLTRLPPSLRSYAFEFLRAWDVVRSPYGTSPAFRVGQVDAELLDEALLGLLKKQAGEGTKLFGAHLKDDWDAELTLLLRMVYWKLSIWDHGTSYGASLQGLKYIDSRGDQQEAARIRKEATYWQRALYGIITVAGRYGWTRWEERLSTLEGGYDEPSPLIQRLSRLTTFLGTSHNIAAFISFLVFLYNGRYRTLTDRLLRLRLVPSSNQTSREVSFEWLNRQLVWHAFTEFLLFLLPLVGISRWRRWIARAWKKAKGMTARLWHGASSTNLDDEDEDFQKGELAFLPERTCAICYQDQNPTGGQSEQDVISSTSVGANSGIIGSAMTDITNPYQADPCGCIYCFVCLAQRIEAEEGEGWVCLRCGEVVKECRPWHGDVVVRRSRESHSSVESGRPLSGRKSVMFDLQEEEKKQQEREEKEESELEAVDPMPMEDAEESLEWSKLDGEEGYEHDEDEEGDDETGATFEDE
;
A
#
# COMPACT_ATOMS: atom_id res chain seq x y z
N MET A 1 -31.38 -2.58 -31.09
CA MET A 1 -31.23 -3.90 -30.42
C MET A 1 -30.85 -5.02 -31.40
N THR A 2 -31.39 -5.04 -32.63
CA THR A 2 -31.09 -6.05 -33.67
C THR A 2 -29.62 -6.06 -34.11
N ASP A 3 -28.98 -4.90 -34.18
CA ASP A 3 -27.60 -4.76 -34.66
C ASP A 3 -26.55 -5.33 -33.69
N PHE A 4 -26.76 -5.12 -32.38
CA PHE A 4 -25.91 -5.70 -31.34
C PHE A 4 -26.04 -7.23 -31.28
N ALA A 5 -27.25 -7.76 -31.44
CA ALA A 5 -27.46 -9.22 -31.49
C ALA A 5 -26.79 -9.84 -32.73
N ALA A 6 -26.84 -9.16 -33.88
CA ALA A 6 -26.13 -9.60 -35.09
C ALA A 6 -24.61 -9.54 -34.93
N ALA A 7 -24.08 -8.48 -34.29
CA ALA A 7 -22.65 -8.36 -33.97
C ALA A 7 -22.18 -9.46 -33.01
N GLN A 8 -22.95 -9.77 -31.96
CA GLN A 8 -22.66 -10.87 -31.04
C GLN A 8 -22.66 -12.23 -31.76
N LYS A 9 -23.57 -12.45 -32.71
CA LYS A 9 -23.63 -13.67 -33.51
C LYS A 9 -22.36 -13.84 -34.35
N ARG A 10 -21.91 -12.79 -35.05
CA ARG A 10 -20.66 -12.80 -35.82
C ARG A 10 -19.44 -13.10 -34.95
N ILE A 11 -19.37 -12.53 -33.75
CA ILE A 11 -18.27 -12.80 -32.80
C ILE A 11 -18.29 -14.27 -32.36
N ARG A 12 -19.47 -14.84 -32.08
CA ARG A 12 -19.60 -16.26 -31.72
C ARG A 12 -19.19 -17.19 -32.87
N GLU A 13 -19.60 -16.88 -34.10
CA GLU A 13 -19.24 -17.64 -35.30
C GLU A 13 -17.72 -17.61 -35.54
N ARG A 14 -17.09 -16.42 -35.43
CA ARG A 14 -15.61 -16.30 -35.53
C ARG A 14 -14.89 -17.11 -34.45
N ARG A 15 -15.39 -17.09 -33.20
CA ARG A 15 -14.83 -17.89 -32.10
C ARG A 15 -14.99 -19.39 -32.35
N ALA A 16 -16.16 -19.83 -32.81
CA ALA A 16 -16.43 -21.23 -33.14
C ALA A 16 -15.55 -21.72 -34.30
N ALA A 17 -15.37 -20.91 -35.35
CA ALA A 17 -14.48 -21.23 -36.46
C ALA A 17 -13.02 -21.36 -36.00
N ARG A 18 -12.55 -20.44 -35.14
CA ARG A 18 -11.20 -20.52 -34.56
C ARG A 18 -11.02 -21.76 -33.68
N GLU A 19 -12.01 -22.10 -32.86
CA GLU A 19 -11.97 -23.30 -32.03
C GLU A 19 -11.94 -24.57 -32.90
N GLN A 20 -12.74 -24.63 -33.96
CA GLN A 20 -12.73 -25.73 -34.91
C GLN A 20 -11.37 -25.88 -35.61
N ALA A 21 -10.79 -24.78 -36.09
CA ALA A 21 -9.47 -24.77 -36.72
C ALA A 21 -8.37 -25.29 -35.77
N LEU A 22 -8.39 -24.84 -34.50
CA LEU A 22 -7.46 -25.33 -33.48
C LEU A 22 -7.64 -26.83 -33.22
N THR A 23 -8.89 -27.30 -33.05
CA THR A 23 -9.14 -28.74 -32.86
C THR A 23 -8.78 -29.60 -34.08
N ALA A 24 -8.87 -29.04 -35.29
CA ALA A 24 -8.46 -29.73 -36.51
C ALA A 24 -6.93 -29.84 -36.60
N ALA A 25 -6.21 -28.77 -36.27
CA ALA A 25 -4.75 -28.77 -36.18
C ALA A 25 -4.24 -29.77 -35.13
N ASP A 26 -4.84 -29.79 -33.93
CA ASP A 26 -4.49 -30.76 -32.87
C ASP A 26 -4.70 -32.21 -33.36
N ARG A 27 -5.81 -32.50 -34.04
CA ARG A 27 -6.09 -33.84 -34.59
C ARG A 27 -5.10 -34.24 -35.68
N GLN A 28 -4.71 -33.30 -36.55
CA GLN A 28 -3.70 -33.55 -37.58
C GLN A 28 -2.34 -33.86 -36.94
N HIS A 29 -1.96 -33.10 -35.92
CA HIS A 29 -0.72 -33.32 -35.17
C HIS A 29 -0.71 -34.68 -34.45
N ASP A 30 -1.82 -35.07 -33.82
CA ASP A 30 -1.95 -36.37 -33.16
C ASP A 30 -1.91 -37.53 -34.17
N ALA A 31 -2.56 -37.36 -35.33
CA ALA A 31 -2.53 -38.34 -36.41
C ALA A 31 -1.11 -38.54 -36.97
N ALA A 32 -0.37 -37.45 -37.23
CA ALA A 32 1.02 -37.52 -37.70
C ALA A 32 1.93 -38.24 -36.67
N ARG A 33 1.86 -37.87 -35.39
CA ARG A 33 2.61 -38.57 -34.32
C ARG A 33 2.25 -40.05 -34.25
N SER A 34 0.96 -40.39 -34.37
CA SER A 34 0.52 -41.78 -34.31
C SER A 34 1.07 -42.61 -35.48
N ALA A 35 1.28 -41.98 -36.64
CA ALA A 35 1.90 -42.59 -37.82
C ALA A 35 3.41 -42.79 -37.63
N ASP A 36 4.12 -41.82 -37.05
CA ASP A 36 5.56 -41.95 -36.78
C ASP A 36 5.87 -43.05 -35.75
N LEU A 37 5.02 -43.16 -34.72
CA LEU A 37 5.17 -44.13 -33.63
C LEU A 37 4.79 -45.57 -34.03
N THR A 38 4.23 -45.81 -35.22
CA THR A 38 3.98 -47.18 -35.70
C THR A 38 5.26 -47.94 -36.03
N ARG A 39 6.39 -47.22 -36.16
CA ARG A 39 7.72 -47.82 -36.41
C ARG A 39 8.34 -48.46 -35.16
N LEU A 40 7.81 -48.18 -33.97
CA LEU A 40 8.31 -48.71 -32.70
C LEU A 40 7.62 -50.04 -32.32
N PRO A 41 8.32 -50.91 -31.55
CA PRO A 41 7.71 -52.10 -30.96
C PRO A 41 6.44 -51.74 -30.16
N PRO A 42 5.43 -52.62 -30.12
CA PRO A 42 4.11 -52.30 -29.54
C PRO A 42 4.15 -51.90 -28.06
N SER A 43 5.08 -52.46 -27.27
CA SER A 43 5.29 -52.07 -25.88
C SER A 43 5.83 -50.64 -25.76
N LEU A 44 6.90 -50.31 -26.50
CA LEU A 44 7.51 -48.98 -26.50
C LEU A 44 6.60 -47.92 -27.12
N ARG A 45 5.79 -48.28 -28.12
CA ARG A 45 4.81 -47.39 -28.75
C ARG A 45 3.81 -46.83 -27.74
N SER A 46 3.29 -47.68 -26.85
CA SER A 46 2.32 -47.24 -25.84
C SER A 46 2.93 -46.25 -24.85
N TYR A 47 4.12 -46.54 -24.31
CA TYR A 47 4.83 -45.63 -23.41
C TYR A 47 5.29 -44.35 -24.08
N ALA A 48 5.81 -44.43 -25.31
CA ALA A 48 6.24 -43.26 -26.07
C ALA A 48 5.06 -42.34 -26.39
N PHE A 49 3.90 -42.91 -26.76
CA PHE A 49 2.69 -42.13 -27.02
C PHE A 49 2.18 -41.44 -25.74
N GLU A 50 2.14 -42.14 -24.61
CA GLU A 50 1.73 -41.53 -23.32
C GLU A 50 2.71 -40.45 -22.85
N PHE A 51 4.01 -40.69 -23.00
CA PHE A 51 5.05 -39.72 -22.64
C PHE A 51 4.98 -38.48 -23.50
N LEU A 52 4.92 -38.62 -24.82
CA LEU A 52 4.82 -37.48 -25.74
C LEU A 52 3.54 -36.69 -25.49
N ARG A 53 2.39 -37.36 -25.30
CA ARG A 53 1.14 -36.69 -24.94
C ARG A 53 1.25 -35.93 -23.61
N ALA A 54 1.87 -36.52 -22.60
CA ALA A 54 2.12 -35.83 -21.33
C ALA A 54 3.06 -34.63 -21.51
N TRP A 55 4.09 -34.78 -22.33
CA TRP A 55 5.03 -33.72 -22.68
C TRP A 55 4.35 -32.57 -23.42
N ASP A 56 3.44 -32.86 -24.35
CA ASP A 56 2.69 -31.84 -25.08
C ASP A 56 1.71 -31.10 -24.19
N VAL A 57 1.04 -31.80 -23.27
CA VAL A 57 0.19 -31.15 -22.26
C VAL A 57 1.04 -30.23 -21.37
N VAL A 58 2.27 -30.63 -21.06
CA VAL A 58 3.22 -29.82 -20.30
C VAL A 58 3.78 -28.65 -21.14
N ARG A 59 3.95 -28.84 -22.45
CA ARG A 59 4.52 -27.86 -23.39
C ARG A 59 3.48 -26.94 -24.03
N SER A 60 2.18 -27.20 -23.88
CA SER A 60 1.12 -26.37 -24.47
C SER A 60 0.86 -25.09 -23.63
N PRO A 61 1.22 -23.89 -24.10
CA PRO A 61 0.97 -22.64 -23.34
C PRO A 61 -0.52 -22.39 -23.10
N TYR A 62 -1.38 -22.97 -23.95
CA TYR A 62 -2.83 -22.83 -23.94
C TYR A 62 -3.54 -24.02 -23.30
N GLY A 63 -2.98 -24.61 -22.23
CA GLY A 63 -3.56 -25.75 -21.52
C GLY A 63 -5.00 -25.53 -21.00
N THR A 64 -5.47 -24.28 -20.95
CA THR A 64 -6.83 -23.89 -20.59
C THR A 64 -7.30 -22.66 -21.40
N SER A 65 -8.42 -22.75 -22.11
CA SER A 65 -9.13 -21.58 -22.67
C SER A 65 -10.43 -21.36 -21.89
N PRO A 66 -10.68 -20.17 -21.31
CA PRO A 66 -9.77 -19.04 -21.09
C PRO A 66 -8.79 -19.30 -19.93
N ALA A 67 -7.55 -18.82 -20.06
CA ALA A 67 -6.50 -18.98 -19.04
C ALA A 67 -6.58 -17.87 -17.98
N PHE A 68 -7.31 -18.10 -16.88
CA PHE A 68 -7.38 -17.15 -15.76
C PHE A 68 -6.36 -17.50 -14.67
N ARG A 69 -5.06 -17.42 -14.99
CA ARG A 69 -3.98 -17.84 -14.07
C ARG A 69 -3.93 -16.98 -12.82
N VAL A 70 -3.94 -15.66 -13.00
CA VAL A 70 -3.80 -14.70 -11.89
C VAL A 70 -4.93 -14.86 -10.89
N GLY A 71 -6.19 -14.92 -11.34
CA GLY A 71 -7.27 -15.06 -10.36
C GLY A 71 -7.43 -16.46 -9.77
N GLN A 72 -6.84 -17.50 -10.36
CA GLN A 72 -6.68 -18.79 -9.66
C GLN A 72 -5.72 -18.65 -8.46
N VAL A 73 -4.64 -17.87 -8.61
CA VAL A 73 -3.69 -17.58 -7.53
C VAL A 73 -4.29 -16.61 -6.52
N ASP A 74 -4.95 -15.53 -6.97
CA ASP A 74 -5.61 -14.58 -6.08
C ASP A 74 -6.72 -15.24 -5.25
N ALA A 75 -7.44 -16.21 -5.83
CA ALA A 75 -8.42 -17.00 -5.08
C ALA A 75 -7.78 -17.75 -3.90
N GLU A 76 -6.59 -18.32 -4.09
CA GLU A 76 -5.85 -18.99 -3.02
C GLU A 76 -5.33 -18.01 -1.97
N LEU A 77 -4.77 -16.88 -2.40
CA LEU A 77 -4.31 -15.83 -1.50
C LEU A 77 -5.46 -15.28 -0.64
N LEU A 78 -6.64 -15.07 -1.23
CA LEU A 78 -7.83 -14.64 -0.51
C LEU A 78 -8.30 -15.70 0.50
N ASP A 79 -8.23 -16.98 0.15
CA ASP A 79 -8.60 -18.07 1.05
C ASP A 79 -7.65 -18.17 2.25
N GLU A 80 -6.34 -18.03 2.03
CA GLU A 80 -5.34 -18.03 3.09
C GLU A 80 -5.46 -16.78 3.98
N ALA A 81 -5.69 -15.61 3.39
CA ALA A 81 -5.92 -14.37 4.13
C ALA A 81 -7.19 -14.45 5.00
N LEU A 82 -8.29 -15.00 4.47
CA LEU A 82 -9.52 -15.21 5.23
C LEU A 82 -9.28 -16.14 6.42
N LEU A 83 -8.61 -17.27 6.21
CA LEU A 83 -8.27 -18.19 7.30
C LEU A 83 -7.35 -17.52 8.33
N GLY A 84 -6.39 -16.71 7.89
CA GLY A 84 -5.50 -15.95 8.77
C GLY A 84 -6.25 -14.93 9.64
N LEU A 85 -7.20 -14.19 9.05
CA LEU A 85 -8.05 -13.24 9.77
C LEU A 85 -8.95 -13.94 10.79
N LEU A 86 -9.61 -15.03 10.38
CA LEU A 86 -10.46 -15.83 11.27
C LEU A 86 -9.65 -16.44 12.42
N LYS A 87 -8.46 -16.96 12.13
CA LYS A 87 -7.55 -17.50 13.15
C LYS A 87 -7.10 -16.42 14.13
N LYS A 88 -6.78 -15.22 13.65
CA LYS A 88 -6.39 -14.10 14.51
C LYS A 88 -7.53 -13.70 15.45
N GLN A 89 -8.73 -13.47 14.90
CA GLN A 89 -9.90 -13.09 15.70
C GLN A 89 -10.29 -14.18 16.69
N ALA A 90 -10.32 -15.44 16.26
CA ALA A 90 -10.64 -16.55 17.14
C ALA A 90 -9.58 -16.73 18.24
N GLY A 91 -8.29 -16.56 17.91
CA GLY A 91 -7.21 -16.60 18.88
C GLY A 91 -7.13 -15.38 19.81
N GLU A 92 -7.76 -14.25 19.48
CA GLU A 92 -7.97 -13.14 20.41
C GLU A 92 -9.14 -13.44 21.34
N GLY A 93 -10.21 -14.06 20.82
CA GLY A 93 -11.34 -14.52 21.63
C GLY A 93 -10.98 -15.57 22.67
N THR A 94 -10.05 -16.48 22.36
CA THR A 94 -9.59 -17.51 23.33
C THR A 94 -8.81 -16.92 24.51
N LYS A 95 -8.21 -15.73 24.37
CA LYS A 95 -7.52 -15.04 25.47
C LYS A 95 -8.44 -14.74 26.65
N LEU A 96 -9.74 -14.59 26.40
CA LEU A 96 -10.73 -14.37 27.44
C LEU A 96 -10.87 -15.58 28.40
N PHE A 97 -10.50 -16.78 27.93
CA PHE A 97 -10.55 -18.02 28.70
C PHE A 97 -9.19 -18.44 29.28
N GLY A 98 -8.10 -17.77 28.90
CA GLY A 98 -6.76 -17.98 29.42
C GLY A 98 -5.66 -17.67 28.39
N ALA A 99 -4.54 -17.11 28.85
CA ALA A 99 -3.44 -16.71 27.97
C ALA A 99 -2.76 -17.90 27.27
N HIS A 100 -2.66 -19.05 27.94
CA HIS A 100 -2.01 -20.27 27.43
C HIS A 100 -2.89 -21.09 26.48
N LEU A 101 -4.22 -20.95 26.57
CA LEU A 101 -5.15 -21.72 25.74
C LEU A 101 -4.98 -21.44 24.24
N LYS A 102 -4.50 -20.24 23.88
CA LYS A 102 -4.26 -19.87 22.49
C LYS A 102 -3.18 -20.76 21.86
N ASP A 103 -2.09 -21.00 22.59
CA ASP A 103 -0.92 -21.70 22.06
C ASP A 103 -1.17 -23.21 22.08
N ASP A 104 -1.80 -23.74 23.14
CA ASP A 104 -2.12 -25.16 23.26
C ASP A 104 -3.17 -25.63 22.24
N TRP A 105 -4.14 -24.78 21.88
CA TRP A 105 -5.23 -25.12 20.96
C TRP A 105 -5.07 -24.52 19.56
N ASP A 106 -3.89 -23.98 19.21
CA ASP A 106 -3.70 -23.30 17.92
C ASP A 106 -3.96 -24.24 16.72
N ALA A 107 -3.48 -25.49 16.81
CA ALA A 107 -3.64 -26.50 15.78
C ALA A 107 -5.09 -26.97 15.64
N GLU A 108 -5.80 -27.16 16.76
CA GLU A 108 -7.20 -27.57 16.86
C GLU A 108 -8.13 -26.47 16.39
N LEU A 109 -7.85 -25.22 16.74
CA LEU A 109 -8.58 -24.06 16.27
C LEU A 109 -8.42 -23.91 14.76
N THR A 110 -7.19 -24.06 14.25
CA THR A 110 -6.92 -24.02 12.81
C THR A 110 -7.63 -25.17 12.08
N LEU A 111 -7.67 -26.37 12.66
CA LEU A 111 -8.41 -27.52 12.15
C LEU A 111 -9.91 -27.24 12.08
N LEU A 112 -10.50 -26.74 13.17
CA LEU A 112 -11.93 -26.41 13.25
C LEU A 112 -12.29 -25.35 12.23
N LEU A 113 -11.52 -24.26 12.14
CA LEU A 113 -11.74 -23.20 11.16
C LEU A 113 -11.67 -23.73 9.73
N ARG A 114 -10.68 -24.57 9.42
CA ARG A 114 -10.56 -25.20 8.10
C ARG A 114 -11.69 -26.19 7.81
N MET A 115 -12.17 -26.92 8.81
CA MET A 115 -13.30 -27.83 8.68
C MET A 115 -14.60 -27.06 8.39
N VAL A 116 -14.87 -26.00 9.15
CA VAL A 116 -16.03 -25.12 8.94
C VAL A 116 -15.95 -24.46 7.57
N TYR A 117 -14.77 -23.92 7.23
CA TYR A 117 -14.52 -23.33 5.92
C TYR A 117 -14.79 -24.32 4.78
N TRP A 118 -14.22 -25.52 4.85
CA TRP A 118 -14.41 -26.57 3.84
C TRP A 118 -15.89 -26.99 3.74
N LYS A 119 -16.57 -27.16 4.88
CA LYS A 119 -17.97 -27.57 4.93
C LYS A 119 -18.88 -26.52 4.29
N LEU A 120 -18.70 -25.25 4.62
CA LEU A 120 -19.56 -24.17 4.12
C LEU A 120 -19.23 -23.77 2.67
N SER A 121 -17.96 -23.83 2.25
CA SER A 121 -17.56 -23.41 0.90
C SER A 121 -17.56 -24.58 -0.09
N ILE A 122 -16.58 -25.47 0.02
CA ILE A 122 -16.29 -26.50 -0.98
C ILE A 122 -17.34 -27.60 -0.97
N TRP A 123 -17.81 -28.04 0.20
CA TRP A 123 -18.81 -29.10 0.29
C TRP A 123 -20.18 -28.61 -0.20
N ASP A 124 -20.69 -27.50 0.35
CA ASP A 124 -22.03 -27.00 0.05
C ASP A 124 -22.12 -26.27 -1.30
N HIS A 125 -21.17 -25.40 -1.64
CA HIS A 125 -21.20 -24.60 -2.88
C HIS A 125 -20.32 -25.14 -4.02
N GLY A 126 -19.44 -26.12 -3.75
CA GLY A 126 -18.56 -26.69 -4.78
C GLY A 126 -17.44 -25.75 -5.23
N THR A 127 -17.21 -24.66 -4.50
CA THR A 127 -16.20 -23.63 -4.78
C THR A 127 -15.61 -23.14 -3.47
N SER A 128 -14.34 -22.75 -3.48
CA SER A 128 -13.77 -22.02 -2.35
C SER A 128 -14.32 -20.58 -2.32
N TYR A 129 -14.20 -19.89 -1.19
CA TYR A 129 -14.74 -18.54 -1.06
C TYR A 129 -14.02 -17.54 -1.99
N GLY A 130 -12.69 -17.55 -1.99
CA GLY A 130 -11.85 -16.75 -2.88
C GLY A 130 -12.10 -17.11 -4.35
N ALA A 131 -12.31 -18.39 -4.65
CA ALA A 131 -12.72 -18.81 -6.00
C ALA A 131 -14.08 -18.21 -6.39
N SER A 132 -15.06 -18.21 -5.48
CA SER A 132 -16.37 -17.61 -5.72
C SER A 132 -16.28 -16.10 -5.98
N LEU A 133 -15.44 -15.38 -5.23
CA LEU A 133 -15.20 -13.93 -5.45
C LEU A 133 -14.55 -13.66 -6.82
N GLN A 134 -13.66 -14.55 -7.25
CA GLN A 134 -13.02 -14.48 -8.56
C GLN A 134 -13.88 -15.07 -9.69
N GLY A 135 -15.12 -15.50 -9.39
CA GLY A 135 -16.04 -16.07 -10.38
C GLY A 135 -15.60 -17.44 -10.92
N LEU A 136 -14.82 -18.21 -10.16
CA LEU A 136 -14.24 -19.50 -10.52
C LEU A 136 -14.97 -20.67 -9.87
N LYS A 137 -15.00 -21.82 -10.56
CA LYS A 137 -15.65 -23.06 -10.09
C LYS A 137 -14.75 -24.28 -10.26
N TYR A 138 -14.82 -25.24 -9.33
CA TYR A 138 -14.13 -26.52 -9.43
C TYR A 138 -14.86 -27.46 -10.40
N ILE A 139 -14.10 -27.94 -11.38
CA ILE A 139 -14.54 -28.86 -12.43
C ILE A 139 -13.68 -30.11 -12.35
N ASP A 140 -14.32 -31.27 -12.57
CA ASP A 140 -13.62 -32.53 -12.70
C ASP A 140 -12.90 -32.59 -14.05
N SER A 141 -11.59 -32.77 -14.06
CA SER A 141 -10.82 -32.94 -15.30
C SER A 141 -10.54 -34.41 -15.65
N ARG A 142 -11.23 -35.36 -15.01
CA ARG A 142 -11.24 -36.78 -15.37
C ARG A 142 -12.20 -37.00 -16.53
N GLY A 143 -11.67 -37.00 -17.75
CA GLY A 143 -12.42 -37.18 -18.99
C GLY A 143 -11.60 -36.74 -20.18
N ASP A 144 -12.10 -37.01 -21.39
CA ASP A 144 -11.40 -36.55 -22.59
C ASP A 144 -11.36 -35.01 -22.62
N GLN A 145 -10.22 -34.45 -23.05
CA GLN A 145 -9.96 -33.01 -22.98
C GLN A 145 -10.97 -32.21 -23.82
N GLN A 146 -11.48 -32.82 -24.90
CA GLN A 146 -12.52 -32.28 -25.76
C GLN A 146 -13.91 -32.31 -25.09
N GLU A 147 -14.20 -33.33 -24.29
CA GLU A 147 -15.48 -33.47 -23.59
C GLU A 147 -15.54 -32.59 -22.34
N ALA A 148 -14.44 -32.45 -21.60
CA ALA A 148 -14.31 -31.52 -20.48
C ALA A 148 -14.43 -30.04 -20.89
N ALA A 149 -14.10 -29.72 -22.15
CA ALA A 149 -14.31 -28.39 -22.72
C ALA A 149 -15.78 -28.12 -23.09
N ARG A 150 -16.50 -29.15 -23.56
CA ARG A 150 -17.91 -29.05 -24.00
C ARG A 150 -18.91 -29.18 -22.86
N ILE A 151 -18.64 -30.07 -21.90
CA ILE A 151 -19.50 -30.39 -20.77
C ILE A 151 -18.71 -30.13 -19.48
N ARG A 152 -18.96 -28.98 -18.87
CA ARG A 152 -18.36 -28.60 -17.59
C ARG A 152 -18.97 -29.45 -16.46
N LYS A 153 -18.44 -30.66 -16.25
CA LYS A 153 -18.89 -31.55 -15.18
C LYS A 153 -18.39 -31.03 -13.83
N GLU A 154 -19.31 -30.75 -12.93
CA GLU A 154 -18.97 -30.29 -11.58
C GLU A 154 -18.16 -31.35 -10.82
N ALA A 155 -17.31 -30.89 -9.89
CA ALA A 155 -16.50 -31.77 -9.06
C ALA A 155 -17.37 -32.80 -8.32
N THR A 156 -16.98 -34.07 -8.41
CA THR A 156 -17.68 -35.20 -7.78
C THR A 156 -17.66 -35.08 -6.26
N TYR A 157 -18.70 -35.55 -5.57
CA TYR A 157 -18.76 -35.56 -4.09
C TYR A 157 -17.51 -36.20 -3.45
N TRP A 158 -17.01 -37.30 -4.01
CA TRP A 158 -15.78 -37.95 -3.55
C TRP A 158 -14.52 -37.10 -3.75
N GLN A 159 -14.43 -36.32 -4.83
CA GLN A 159 -13.30 -35.41 -5.03
C GLN A 159 -13.32 -34.27 -4.02
N ARG A 160 -14.52 -33.73 -3.71
CA ARG A 160 -14.69 -32.71 -2.67
C ARG A 160 -14.35 -33.25 -1.28
N ALA A 161 -14.77 -34.48 -0.98
CA ALA A 161 -14.41 -35.19 0.25
C ALA A 161 -12.89 -35.37 0.36
N LEU A 162 -12.27 -35.93 -0.67
CA LEU A 162 -10.83 -36.23 -0.67
C LEU A 162 -9.98 -34.96 -0.63
N TYR A 163 -10.42 -33.90 -1.32
CA TYR A 163 -9.81 -32.57 -1.21
C TYR A 163 -9.82 -32.09 0.25
N GLY A 164 -11.00 -32.10 0.90
CA GLY A 164 -11.13 -31.73 2.31
C GLY A 164 -10.28 -32.59 3.24
N ILE A 165 -10.27 -33.90 3.03
CA ILE A 165 -9.46 -34.83 3.84
C ILE A 165 -7.98 -34.48 3.72
N ILE A 166 -7.46 -34.26 2.50
CA ILE A 166 -6.05 -33.93 2.29
C ILE A 166 -5.70 -32.54 2.86
N THR A 167 -6.53 -31.53 2.61
CA THR A 167 -6.21 -30.15 2.99
C THR A 167 -6.51 -29.82 4.46
N VAL A 168 -7.52 -30.45 5.05
CA VAL A 168 -7.95 -30.23 6.45
C VAL A 168 -7.27 -31.26 7.35
N ALA A 169 -7.63 -32.54 7.20
CA ALA A 169 -7.13 -33.60 8.08
C ALA A 169 -5.66 -33.94 7.81
N GLY A 170 -5.23 -33.93 6.55
CA GLY A 170 -3.84 -34.20 6.17
C GLY A 170 -2.88 -33.15 6.71
N ARG A 171 -3.23 -31.86 6.58
CA ARG A 171 -2.41 -30.77 7.15
C ARG A 171 -2.35 -30.83 8.68
N TYR A 172 -3.47 -31.07 9.37
CA TYR A 172 -3.48 -31.21 10.83
C TYR A 172 -2.71 -32.46 11.29
N GLY A 173 -2.89 -33.58 10.61
CA GLY A 173 -2.16 -34.81 10.90
C GLY A 173 -0.65 -34.63 10.73
N TRP A 174 -0.24 -33.89 9.70
CA TRP A 174 1.17 -33.57 9.46
C TRP A 174 1.76 -32.67 10.55
N THR A 175 1.07 -31.59 10.93
CA THR A 175 1.56 -30.69 11.99
C THR A 175 1.67 -31.42 13.34
N ARG A 176 0.67 -32.25 13.69
CA ARG A 176 0.72 -33.07 14.91
C ARG A 176 1.81 -34.13 14.88
N TRP A 177 2.03 -34.74 13.71
CA TRP A 177 3.11 -35.69 13.52
C TRP A 177 4.47 -35.03 13.73
N GLU A 178 4.68 -33.85 13.14
CA GLU A 178 5.91 -33.07 13.25
C GLU A 178 6.15 -32.58 14.68
N GLU A 179 5.13 -32.03 15.35
CA GLU A 179 5.19 -31.68 16.77
C GLU A 179 5.58 -32.90 17.61
N ARG A 180 4.89 -34.03 17.43
CA ARG A 180 5.18 -35.25 18.19
C ARG A 180 6.60 -35.75 17.93
N LEU A 181 7.05 -35.74 16.67
CA LEU A 181 8.40 -36.17 16.32
C LEU A 181 9.46 -35.23 16.92
N SER A 182 9.22 -33.92 16.89
CA SER A 182 10.11 -32.92 17.50
C SER A 182 10.21 -33.09 19.03
N THR A 183 9.10 -33.40 19.71
CA THR A 183 9.13 -33.66 21.17
C THR A 183 9.88 -34.94 21.53
N LEU A 184 9.84 -35.95 20.66
CA LEU A 184 10.55 -37.21 20.84
C LEU A 184 12.05 -37.08 20.52
N GLU A 185 12.43 -36.16 19.64
CA GLU A 185 13.82 -35.88 19.27
C GLU A 185 14.50 -34.88 20.22
N GLY A 186 13.75 -33.90 20.75
CA GLY A 186 14.25 -32.86 21.66
C GLY A 186 14.34 -33.25 23.14
N GLY A 187 14.13 -34.53 23.48
CA GLY A 187 14.30 -35.04 24.84
C GLY A 187 15.76 -35.09 25.29
N TYR A 188 15.98 -35.21 26.60
CA TYR A 188 17.33 -35.37 27.17
C TYR A 188 17.95 -36.76 26.91
N ASP A 189 17.14 -37.75 26.54
CA ASP A 189 17.56 -39.12 26.25
C ASP A 189 17.99 -39.26 24.78
N GLU A 190 18.95 -40.14 24.52
CA GLU A 190 19.45 -40.38 23.16
C GLU A 190 18.33 -41.00 22.28
N PRO A 191 17.94 -40.34 21.16
CA PRO A 191 16.76 -40.72 20.42
C PRO A 191 16.93 -42.11 19.79
N SER A 192 15.90 -42.95 19.92
CA SER A 192 15.93 -44.31 19.37
C SER A 192 16.25 -44.33 17.87
N PRO A 193 16.92 -45.39 17.35
CA PRO A 193 17.31 -45.45 15.94
C PRO A 193 16.11 -45.44 14.99
N LEU A 194 14.92 -45.83 15.46
CA LEU A 194 13.67 -45.73 14.69
C LEU A 194 13.18 -44.28 14.57
N ILE A 195 13.25 -43.49 15.65
CA ILE A 195 12.86 -42.08 15.65
C ILE A 195 13.78 -41.29 14.70
N GLN A 196 15.08 -41.56 14.72
CA GLN A 196 16.03 -40.93 13.79
C GLN A 196 15.71 -41.26 12.32
N ARG A 197 15.32 -42.50 12.01
CA ARG A 197 14.89 -42.88 10.65
C ARG A 197 13.58 -42.19 10.25
N LEU A 198 12.61 -42.10 11.17
CA LEU A 198 11.35 -41.41 10.94
C LEU A 198 11.55 -39.90 10.75
N SER A 199 12.45 -39.27 11.50
CA SER A 199 12.85 -37.87 11.32
C SER A 199 13.45 -37.65 9.94
N ARG A 200 14.45 -38.46 9.53
CA ARG A 200 15.02 -38.40 8.16
C ARG A 200 13.98 -38.62 7.07
N LEU A 201 13.08 -39.58 7.24
CA LEU A 201 12.00 -39.84 6.28
C LEU A 201 11.02 -38.67 6.21
N THR A 202 10.64 -38.09 7.35
CA THR A 202 9.74 -36.93 7.42
C THR A 202 10.37 -35.73 6.74
N THR A 203 11.65 -35.44 7.01
CA THR A 203 12.41 -34.39 6.33
C THR A 203 12.53 -34.64 4.84
N PHE A 204 12.81 -35.87 4.41
CA PHE A 204 12.86 -36.25 3.00
C PHE A 204 11.50 -36.09 2.30
N LEU A 205 10.41 -36.49 2.95
CA LEU A 205 9.06 -36.32 2.41
C LEU A 205 8.69 -34.84 2.32
N GLY A 206 9.05 -34.03 3.32
CA GLY A 206 8.83 -32.58 3.32
C GLY A 206 9.59 -31.87 2.20
N THR A 207 10.89 -32.15 2.05
CA THR A 207 11.70 -31.56 0.97
C THR A 207 11.23 -32.03 -0.40
N SER A 208 10.92 -33.32 -0.56
CA SER A 208 10.37 -33.87 -1.80
C SER A 208 9.03 -33.25 -2.17
N HIS A 209 8.14 -33.04 -1.19
CA HIS A 209 6.87 -32.35 -1.39
C HIS A 209 7.09 -30.91 -1.86
N ASN A 210 8.01 -30.17 -1.24
CA ASN A 210 8.30 -28.78 -1.62
C ASN A 210 8.90 -28.67 -3.02
N ILE A 211 9.82 -29.56 -3.39
CA ILE A 211 10.39 -29.62 -4.75
C ILE A 211 9.28 -29.96 -5.75
N ALA A 212 8.44 -30.97 -5.47
CA ALA A 212 7.32 -31.32 -6.31
C ALA A 212 6.32 -30.15 -6.44
N ALA A 213 6.08 -29.41 -5.35
CA ALA A 213 5.16 -28.27 -5.33
C ALA A 213 5.69 -27.12 -6.18
N PHE A 214 6.98 -26.84 -6.07
CA PHE A 214 7.66 -25.83 -6.88
C PHE A 214 7.62 -26.18 -8.37
N ILE A 215 8.00 -27.41 -8.75
CA ILE A 215 7.92 -27.88 -10.14
C ILE A 215 6.47 -27.82 -10.63
N SER A 216 5.52 -28.22 -9.78
CA SER A 216 4.10 -28.14 -10.11
C SER A 216 3.65 -26.72 -10.36
N PHE A 217 4.10 -25.77 -9.55
CA PHE A 217 3.82 -24.35 -9.69
C PHE A 217 4.46 -23.75 -10.94
N LEU A 218 5.70 -24.11 -11.30
CA LEU A 218 6.33 -23.68 -12.56
C LEU A 218 5.53 -24.16 -13.78
N VAL A 219 5.14 -25.44 -13.79
CA VAL A 219 4.28 -25.99 -14.86
C VAL A 219 2.91 -25.28 -14.88
N PHE A 220 2.41 -24.85 -13.72
CA PHE A 220 1.19 -24.05 -13.64
C PHE A 220 1.38 -22.65 -14.22
N LEU A 221 2.49 -21.97 -13.97
CA LEU A 221 2.77 -20.66 -14.56
C LEU A 221 2.79 -20.73 -16.09
N TYR A 222 3.27 -21.85 -16.64
CA TYR A 222 3.33 -22.06 -18.08
C TYR A 222 1.98 -22.49 -18.70
N ASN A 223 1.25 -23.46 -18.11
CA ASN A 223 0.01 -24.04 -18.68
C ASN A 223 -1.30 -23.50 -18.11
N GLY A 224 -1.29 -23.03 -16.85
CA GLY A 224 -2.45 -22.47 -16.15
C GLY A 224 -3.52 -23.47 -15.69
N ARG A 225 -3.23 -24.78 -15.64
CA ARG A 225 -4.23 -25.83 -15.43
C ARG A 225 -4.49 -26.24 -13.97
N TYR A 226 -3.43 -26.55 -13.21
CA TYR A 226 -3.54 -27.00 -11.81
C TYR A 226 -2.64 -26.13 -10.94
N ARG A 227 -3.21 -25.31 -10.07
CA ARG A 227 -2.45 -24.39 -9.19
C ARG A 227 -1.63 -25.12 -8.11
N THR A 228 -2.18 -26.15 -7.50
CA THR A 228 -1.58 -26.88 -6.37
C THR A 228 -1.32 -28.34 -6.72
N LEU A 229 -0.42 -28.98 -5.96
CA LEU A 229 -0.20 -30.43 -6.07
C LEU A 229 -1.46 -31.23 -5.75
N THR A 230 -2.25 -30.78 -4.78
CA THR A 230 -3.49 -31.46 -4.39
C THR A 230 -4.50 -31.42 -5.52
N ASP A 231 -4.63 -30.29 -6.21
CA ASP A 231 -5.47 -30.15 -7.40
C ASP A 231 -4.99 -31.07 -8.53
N ARG A 232 -3.67 -31.20 -8.73
CA ARG A 232 -3.07 -32.11 -9.73
C ARG A 232 -3.31 -33.59 -9.40
N LEU A 233 -3.15 -33.98 -8.14
CA LEU A 233 -3.37 -35.35 -7.67
C LEU A 233 -4.84 -35.76 -7.83
N LEU A 234 -5.75 -34.85 -7.48
CA LEU A 234 -7.19 -35.11 -7.55
C LEU A 234 -7.78 -34.89 -8.95
N ARG A 235 -7.01 -34.25 -9.83
CA ARG A 235 -7.44 -33.80 -11.17
C ARG A 235 -8.65 -32.87 -11.06
N LEU A 236 -8.56 -31.91 -10.14
CA LEU A 236 -9.52 -30.83 -9.94
C LEU A 236 -9.02 -29.59 -10.65
N ARG A 237 -9.86 -28.99 -11.48
CA ARG A 237 -9.50 -27.79 -12.25
C ARG A 237 -10.37 -26.62 -11.85
N LEU A 238 -9.75 -25.46 -11.70
CA LEU A 238 -10.45 -24.21 -11.40
C LEU A 238 -10.70 -23.44 -12.71
N VAL A 239 -11.97 -23.23 -13.07
CA VAL A 239 -12.38 -22.67 -14.37
C VAL A 239 -13.38 -21.54 -14.15
N PRO A 240 -13.38 -20.46 -14.97
CA PRO A 240 -14.41 -19.42 -14.88
C PRO A 240 -15.82 -20.00 -14.99
N SER A 241 -16.67 -19.67 -14.01
CA SER A 241 -18.06 -20.10 -13.91
C SER A 241 -18.89 -19.69 -15.12
N SER A 242 -18.64 -18.49 -15.67
CA SER A 242 -19.26 -17.98 -16.88
C SER A 242 -18.21 -17.53 -17.91
N ASN A 243 -18.56 -17.57 -19.19
CA ASN A 243 -17.68 -17.13 -20.28
C ASN A 243 -17.65 -15.59 -20.45
N GLN A 244 -18.22 -14.84 -19.49
CA GLN A 244 -18.42 -13.39 -19.52
C GLN A 244 -17.71 -12.65 -18.38
N THR A 245 -16.88 -13.33 -17.58
CA THR A 245 -16.07 -12.66 -16.57
C THR A 245 -14.86 -11.99 -17.24
N SER A 246 -15.07 -10.83 -17.87
CA SER A 246 -13.99 -9.88 -18.09
C SER A 246 -13.57 -9.36 -16.72
N ARG A 247 -12.31 -9.60 -16.34
CA ARG A 247 -11.72 -9.01 -15.13
C ARG A 247 -11.77 -7.50 -15.27
N GLU A 248 -12.66 -6.87 -14.53
CA GLU A 248 -12.50 -5.46 -14.19
C GLU A 248 -11.29 -5.40 -13.24
N VAL A 249 -10.15 -4.89 -13.74
CA VAL A 249 -9.04 -4.56 -12.86
C VAL A 249 -9.56 -3.47 -11.93
N SER A 250 -9.64 -3.75 -10.63
CA SER A 250 -10.13 -2.78 -9.65
C SER A 250 -9.14 -1.64 -9.49
N PHE A 251 -9.24 -0.63 -10.35
CA PHE A 251 -8.47 0.61 -10.26
C PHE A 251 -8.85 1.46 -9.04
N GLU A 252 -9.77 0.99 -8.19
CA GLU A 252 -10.23 1.72 -7.02
C GLU A 252 -9.09 2.12 -6.07
N TRP A 253 -8.15 1.21 -5.80
CA TRP A 253 -7.04 1.51 -4.90
C TRP A 253 -6.05 2.49 -5.53
N LEU A 254 -5.72 2.31 -6.81
CA LEU A 254 -4.86 3.24 -7.56
C LEU A 254 -5.52 4.63 -7.64
N ASN A 255 -6.81 4.68 -7.92
CA ASN A 255 -7.59 5.91 -8.01
C ASN A 255 -7.68 6.60 -6.64
N ARG A 256 -7.87 5.86 -5.54
CA ARG A 256 -7.82 6.43 -4.19
C ARG A 256 -6.44 7.02 -3.89
N GLN A 257 -5.36 6.31 -4.24
CA GLN A 257 -4.00 6.79 -4.01
C GLN A 257 -3.69 8.07 -4.80
N LEU A 258 -4.09 8.10 -6.08
CA LEU A 258 -3.92 9.27 -6.95
C LEU A 258 -4.70 10.47 -6.42
N VAL A 259 -5.95 10.26 -5.99
CA VAL A 259 -6.77 11.31 -5.38
C VAL A 259 -6.16 11.81 -4.07
N TRP A 260 -5.71 10.91 -3.19
CA TRP A 260 -5.11 11.31 -1.91
C TRP A 260 -3.80 12.07 -2.12
N HIS A 261 -2.96 11.62 -3.03
CA HIS A 261 -1.71 12.30 -3.36
C HIS A 261 -1.99 13.72 -3.89
N ALA A 262 -2.87 13.85 -4.89
CA ALA A 262 -3.27 15.14 -5.45
C ALA A 262 -3.91 16.06 -4.40
N PHE A 263 -4.72 15.50 -3.49
CA PHE A 263 -5.34 16.26 -2.39
C PHE A 263 -4.29 16.78 -1.40
N THR A 264 -3.29 15.97 -1.05
CA THR A 264 -2.23 16.39 -0.12
C THR A 264 -1.33 17.46 -0.74
N GLU A 265 -1.00 17.34 -2.02
CA GLU A 265 -0.23 18.33 -2.76
C GLU A 265 -0.98 19.67 -2.83
N PHE A 266 -2.27 19.62 -3.14
CA PHE A 266 -3.15 20.79 -3.08
C PHE A 266 -3.22 21.42 -1.68
N LEU A 267 -3.32 20.60 -0.63
CA LEU A 267 -3.37 21.08 0.76
C LEU A 267 -2.05 21.75 1.18
N LEU A 268 -0.91 21.22 0.74
CA LEU A 268 0.40 21.82 0.99
C LEU A 268 0.55 23.19 0.32
N PHE A 269 -0.09 23.41 -0.83
CA PHE A 269 -0.14 24.75 -1.44
C PHE A 269 -1.08 25.72 -0.71
N LEU A 270 -2.18 25.22 -0.14
CA LEU A 270 -3.12 26.06 0.61
C LEU A 270 -2.68 26.38 2.03
N LEU A 271 -1.97 25.48 2.71
CA LEU A 271 -1.60 25.62 4.12
C LEU A 271 -0.80 26.90 4.41
N PRO A 272 0.17 27.33 3.58
CA PRO A 272 0.90 28.59 3.76
C PRO A 272 0.04 29.85 3.54
N LEU A 273 -0.98 29.77 2.67
CA LEU A 273 -1.87 30.90 2.36
C LEU A 273 -2.91 31.14 3.46
N VAL A 274 -3.22 30.09 4.22
CA VAL A 274 -4.22 30.13 5.28
C VAL A 274 -3.51 30.39 6.61
N GLY A 275 -3.36 31.67 6.97
CA GLY A 275 -2.71 32.09 8.22
C GLY A 275 -3.23 31.32 9.44
N ILE A 276 -2.38 30.44 9.98
CA ILE A 276 -2.70 29.46 11.05
C ILE A 276 -3.26 30.17 12.30
N SER A 277 -2.79 31.39 12.58
CA SER A 277 -3.26 32.23 13.70
C SER A 277 -4.73 32.66 13.55
N ARG A 278 -5.17 33.02 12.35
CA ARG A 278 -6.55 33.47 12.06
C ARG A 278 -7.53 32.32 12.20
N TRP A 279 -7.19 31.16 11.65
CA TRP A 279 -8.03 29.96 11.73
C TRP A 279 -8.08 29.38 13.14
N ARG A 280 -6.97 29.37 13.88
CA ARG A 280 -6.96 28.97 15.30
C ARG A 280 -7.91 29.84 16.13
N ARG A 281 -7.92 31.16 15.93
CA ARG A 281 -8.85 32.08 16.63
C ARG A 281 -10.30 31.87 16.18
N TRP A 282 -10.55 31.57 14.90
CA TRP A 282 -11.91 31.28 14.42
C TRP A 282 -12.44 29.95 14.95
N ILE A 283 -11.64 28.88 14.90
CA ILE A 283 -11.99 27.56 15.43
C ILE A 283 -12.18 27.62 16.95
N ALA A 284 -11.33 28.32 17.70
CA ALA A 284 -11.50 28.51 19.14
C ALA A 284 -12.80 29.26 19.48
N ARG A 285 -13.15 30.30 18.70
CA ARG A 285 -14.43 31.02 18.84
C ARG A 285 -15.62 30.12 18.48
N ALA A 286 -15.52 29.32 17.42
CA ALA A 286 -16.54 28.38 16.99
C ALA A 286 -16.74 27.26 18.03
N TRP A 287 -15.67 26.73 18.60
CA TRP A 287 -15.70 25.73 19.69
C TRP A 287 -16.29 26.29 20.97
N LYS A 288 -15.95 27.54 21.37
CA LYS A 288 -16.59 28.20 22.52
C LYS A 288 -18.09 28.42 22.29
N LYS A 289 -18.50 28.81 21.07
CA LYS A 289 -19.92 28.90 20.69
C LYS A 289 -20.63 27.55 20.69
N ALA A 290 -19.99 26.51 20.14
CA ALA A 290 -20.53 25.16 20.13
C ALA A 290 -20.69 24.61 21.55
N LYS A 291 -19.70 24.80 22.42
CA LYS A 291 -19.75 24.43 23.85
C LYS A 291 -20.81 25.23 24.61
N GLY A 292 -20.99 26.52 24.29
CA GLY A 292 -22.05 27.35 24.86
C GLY A 292 -23.46 26.95 24.39
N MET A 293 -23.61 26.51 23.14
CA MET A 293 -24.87 25.98 22.60
C MET A 293 -25.19 24.59 23.18
N THR A 294 -24.20 23.70 23.30
CA THR A 294 -24.41 22.38 23.90
C THR A 294 -24.65 22.46 25.40
N ALA A 295 -24.00 23.39 26.11
CA ALA A 295 -24.30 23.68 27.52
C ALA A 295 -25.72 24.22 27.73
N ARG A 296 -26.21 25.10 26.83
CA ARG A 296 -27.61 25.60 26.85
C ARG A 296 -28.65 24.55 26.47
N LEU A 297 -28.25 23.53 25.71
CA LEU A 297 -29.12 22.39 25.37
C LEU A 297 -29.13 21.31 26.46
N TRP A 298 -28.04 21.15 27.22
CA TRP A 298 -27.94 20.16 28.31
C TRP A 298 -28.46 20.68 29.66
N HIS A 299 -28.34 21.98 29.93
CA HIS A 299 -28.99 22.64 31.05
C HIS A 299 -30.16 23.49 30.53
N GLY A 300 -31.30 22.83 30.36
CA GLY A 300 -32.57 23.50 30.05
C GLY A 300 -32.89 24.55 31.11
N ALA A 301 -33.35 25.71 30.63
CA ALA A 301 -33.99 26.81 31.36
C ALA A 301 -34.02 26.69 32.90
N SER A 302 -33.10 27.38 33.57
CA SER A 302 -33.37 27.87 34.92
C SER A 302 -32.92 29.32 35.01
N SER A 303 -33.91 30.19 34.97
CA SER A 303 -33.84 31.56 35.45
C SER A 303 -33.47 31.57 36.92
N THR A 304 -32.34 32.18 37.26
CA THR A 304 -32.17 32.83 38.56
C THR A 304 -31.34 34.08 38.31
N ASN A 305 -32.05 35.21 38.28
CA ASN A 305 -31.47 36.49 38.66
C ASN A 305 -30.94 36.33 40.08
N LEU A 306 -29.64 36.49 40.25
CA LEU A 306 -29.06 36.98 41.48
C LEU A 306 -28.23 38.18 41.07
N ASP A 307 -28.75 39.32 41.48
CA ASP A 307 -28.01 40.56 41.60
C ASP A 307 -26.81 40.30 42.51
N ASP A 308 -25.61 40.35 41.96
CA ASP A 308 -24.40 40.69 42.70
C ASP A 308 -23.70 41.79 41.90
N GLU A 309 -23.96 43.01 42.33
CA GLU A 309 -23.15 44.18 42.04
C GLU A 309 -21.78 44.01 42.72
N ASP A 310 -20.89 43.24 42.10
CA ASP A 310 -19.46 43.37 42.33
C ASP A 310 -18.80 43.78 41.02
N GLU A 311 -18.30 45.01 40.99
CA GLU A 311 -17.35 45.49 39.99
C GLU A 311 -16.06 44.65 40.06
N ASP A 312 -16.10 43.44 39.51
CA ASP A 312 -14.90 42.66 39.24
C ASP A 312 -14.18 43.30 38.05
N PHE A 313 -13.32 44.28 38.37
CA PHE A 313 -12.20 44.62 37.51
C PHE A 313 -11.50 43.32 37.13
N GLN A 314 -11.62 42.89 35.87
CA GLN A 314 -11.03 41.66 35.36
C GLN A 314 -9.53 41.67 35.65
N LYS A 315 -9.10 40.99 36.71
CA LYS A 315 -7.68 40.77 36.97
C LYS A 315 -7.22 39.73 35.95
N GLY A 316 -6.32 40.14 35.05
CA GLY A 316 -5.76 39.26 34.02
C GLY A 316 -5.07 38.04 34.62
N GLU A 317 -4.81 37.02 33.80
CA GLU A 317 -4.27 35.72 34.22
C GLU A 317 -2.96 35.84 35.05
N LEU A 318 -2.20 36.91 34.83
CA LEU A 318 -0.91 37.20 35.48
C LEU A 318 -0.96 38.48 36.34
N ALA A 319 -2.15 38.85 36.85
CA ALA A 319 -2.34 40.02 37.71
C ALA A 319 -1.62 39.93 39.06
N PHE A 320 -1.31 38.72 39.55
CA PHE A 320 -0.64 38.50 40.83
C PHE A 320 0.84 38.90 40.83
N LEU A 321 1.43 39.13 39.65
CA LEU A 321 2.85 39.43 39.55
C LEU A 321 3.16 40.86 40.03
N PRO A 322 4.24 41.05 40.81
CA PRO A 322 4.73 42.39 41.16
C PRO A 322 4.94 43.28 39.94
N GLU A 323 4.74 44.59 40.07
CA GLU A 323 4.91 45.55 38.97
C GLU A 323 6.33 45.61 38.41
N ARG A 324 7.34 45.19 39.18
CA ARG A 324 8.74 45.12 38.72
C ARG A 324 9.02 44.01 37.71
N THR A 325 8.15 43.01 37.62
CA THR A 325 8.37 41.81 36.79
C THR A 325 7.57 41.92 35.50
N CYS A 326 8.18 41.69 34.34
CA CYS A 326 7.45 41.69 33.08
C CYS A 326 6.61 40.42 32.96
N ALA A 327 5.27 40.55 32.88
CA ALA A 327 4.39 39.38 32.80
C ALA A 327 4.55 38.60 31.47
N ILE A 328 4.98 39.26 30.39
CA ILE A 328 5.31 38.58 29.11
C ILE A 328 6.60 37.77 29.26
N CYS A 329 7.67 38.36 29.80
CA CYS A 329 8.92 37.62 30.04
C CYS A 329 8.71 36.43 30.99
N TYR A 330 7.87 36.62 32.01
CA TYR A 330 7.51 35.55 32.94
C TYR A 330 6.72 34.44 32.26
N GLN A 331 5.77 34.77 31.38
CA GLN A 331 5.00 33.79 30.61
C GLN A 331 5.88 33.04 29.60
N ASP A 332 6.81 33.71 28.94
CA ASP A 332 7.70 33.09 27.96
C ASP A 332 8.72 32.15 28.63
N GLN A 333 9.11 32.45 29.88
CA GLN A 333 9.91 31.53 30.69
C GLN A 333 9.09 30.39 31.32
N ASN A 334 7.78 30.58 31.48
CA ASN A 334 6.86 29.59 32.06
C ASN A 334 5.61 29.41 31.20
N PRO A 335 5.72 28.85 29.98
CA PRO A 335 4.57 28.62 29.12
C PRO A 335 3.60 27.64 29.80
N THR A 336 2.38 28.10 30.08
CA THR A 336 1.32 27.36 30.81
C THR A 336 0.67 26.22 30.01
N GLY A 337 1.20 25.88 28.84
CA GLY A 337 0.82 24.70 28.05
C GLY A 337 2.01 23.75 27.94
N GLY A 338 1.82 22.51 28.39
CA GLY A 338 2.87 21.49 28.55
C GLY A 338 3.97 21.51 27.47
N GLN A 339 5.20 21.54 27.96
CA GLN A 339 6.42 21.48 27.15
C GLN A 339 6.39 20.21 26.28
N SER A 340 6.48 20.37 24.96
CA SER A 340 7.06 19.30 24.13
C SER A 340 8.56 19.27 24.42
N GLU A 341 9.07 18.10 24.78
CA GLU A 341 10.43 17.86 25.31
C GLU A 341 11.57 18.41 24.42
N GLN A 342 11.31 18.75 23.15
CA GLN A 342 12.29 19.35 22.24
C GLN A 342 12.59 20.84 22.50
N ASP A 343 11.64 21.64 23.01
CA ASP A 343 11.90 23.08 23.26
C ASP A 343 12.75 23.33 24.51
N VAL A 344 12.72 22.38 25.45
CA VAL A 344 13.48 22.44 26.71
C VAL A 344 14.99 22.31 26.46
N ILE A 345 15.40 21.63 25.39
CA ILE A 345 16.82 21.43 25.06
C ILE A 345 17.38 22.65 24.32
N SER A 346 16.57 23.33 23.52
CA SER A 346 17.00 24.55 22.84
C SER A 346 17.13 25.74 23.81
N SER A 347 16.24 25.85 24.80
CA SER A 347 16.27 26.95 25.77
C SER A 347 17.27 26.78 26.93
N THR A 348 17.85 25.59 27.10
CA THR A 348 18.84 25.31 28.17
C THR A 348 20.30 25.47 27.73
N SER A 349 20.55 25.78 26.45
CA SER A 349 21.90 25.95 25.92
C SER A 349 22.57 27.30 26.24
N VAL A 350 21.91 28.17 27.02
CA VAL A 350 22.56 29.31 27.69
C VAL A 350 22.18 29.24 29.17
N GLY A 351 23.12 28.75 29.98
CA GLY A 351 22.84 28.15 31.29
C GLY A 351 22.22 29.05 32.35
N ALA A 352 21.36 28.45 33.17
CA ALA A 352 21.19 28.74 34.60
C ALA A 352 20.32 27.65 35.27
N ASN A 353 20.62 27.37 36.54
CA ASN A 353 20.12 26.24 37.33
C ASN A 353 18.61 26.28 37.66
N SER A 354 18.04 25.08 37.75
CA SER A 354 16.74 24.80 38.38
C SER A 354 16.76 25.16 39.88
N GLY A 355 15.89 26.09 40.29
CA GLY A 355 15.70 26.51 41.67
C GLY A 355 14.77 27.74 41.76
N ILE A 356 13.78 27.68 42.65
CA ILE A 356 12.76 28.70 42.89
C ILE A 356 13.37 30.08 43.23
N ILE A 357 12.87 31.14 42.55
CA ILE A 357 12.86 32.59 42.87
C ILE A 357 14.22 33.32 42.90
N GLY A 358 14.47 34.09 41.83
CA GLY A 358 15.49 35.14 41.74
C GLY A 358 15.22 36.09 40.56
N SER A 359 14.54 37.19 40.84
CA SER A 359 13.88 38.15 39.94
C SER A 359 14.67 38.73 38.74
N ALA A 360 15.99 38.59 38.63
CA ALA A 360 16.79 39.38 37.68
C ALA A 360 16.53 39.08 36.17
N MET A 361 16.08 37.87 35.81
CA MET A 361 15.86 37.49 34.41
C MET A 361 14.47 37.86 33.86
N THR A 362 13.50 38.18 34.73
CA THR A 362 12.13 38.57 34.33
C THR A 362 11.77 39.98 34.77
N ASP A 363 12.69 40.68 35.43
CA ASP A 363 12.52 42.08 35.79
C ASP A 363 12.44 42.98 34.53
N ILE A 364 11.64 44.04 34.61
CA ILE A 364 11.37 44.91 33.48
C ILE A 364 12.65 45.64 33.06
N THR A 365 13.10 45.36 31.84
CA THR A 365 14.20 46.07 31.18
C THR A 365 13.60 47.06 30.18
N ASN A 366 13.92 48.35 30.34
CA ASN A 366 13.35 49.46 29.57
C ASN A 366 11.80 49.53 29.66
N PRO A 367 11.25 50.14 30.73
CA PRO A 367 9.82 50.09 31.03
C PRO A 367 8.97 50.90 30.05
N TYR A 368 7.96 50.24 29.48
CA TYR A 368 6.94 50.83 28.63
C TYR A 368 5.56 50.53 29.18
N GLN A 369 4.67 51.50 29.02
CA GLN A 369 3.28 51.43 29.45
C GLN A 369 2.39 51.04 28.28
N ALA A 370 1.49 50.09 28.52
CA ALA A 370 0.42 49.71 27.59
C ALA A 370 -0.75 50.69 27.68
N ASP A 371 -1.22 51.20 26.54
CA ASP A 371 -2.39 52.09 26.47
C ASP A 371 -3.61 51.29 25.95
N PRO A 372 -4.79 51.35 26.61
CA PRO A 372 -5.20 52.29 27.67
C PRO A 372 -4.98 51.80 29.13
N CYS A 373 -4.58 50.54 29.34
CA CYS A 373 -4.66 49.89 30.65
C CYS A 373 -3.60 50.31 31.68
N GLY A 374 -2.57 51.03 31.24
CA GLY A 374 -1.53 51.58 32.10
C GLY A 374 -0.53 50.56 32.66
N CYS A 375 -0.62 49.28 32.30
CA CYS A 375 0.25 48.21 32.78
C CYS A 375 1.67 48.29 32.17
N ILE A 376 2.70 47.98 32.98
CA ILE A 376 4.11 48.16 32.60
C ILE A 376 4.73 46.81 32.15
N TYR A 377 5.47 46.86 31.05
CA TYR A 377 6.19 45.74 30.43
C TYR A 377 7.56 46.19 29.92
N CYS A 378 8.41 45.25 29.51
CA CYS A 378 9.61 45.57 28.72
C CYS A 378 9.23 46.10 27.33
N PHE A 379 9.93 47.11 26.83
CA PHE A 379 9.73 47.67 25.49
C PHE A 379 9.64 46.59 24.40
N VAL A 380 10.67 45.73 24.30
CA VAL A 380 10.78 44.71 23.24
C VAL A 380 9.61 43.74 23.30
N CYS A 381 9.25 43.28 24.50
CA CYS A 381 8.16 42.32 24.69
C CYS A 381 6.80 42.92 24.33
N LEU A 382 6.53 44.16 24.74
CA LEU A 382 5.25 44.81 24.46
C LEU A 382 5.14 45.17 22.97
N ALA A 383 6.18 45.73 22.37
CA ALA A 383 6.20 46.08 20.95
C ALA A 383 6.04 44.86 20.04
N GLN A 384 6.78 43.77 20.30
CA GLN A 384 6.66 42.54 19.51
C GLN A 384 5.26 41.92 19.57
N ARG A 385 4.59 41.97 20.74
CA ARG A 385 3.23 41.43 20.88
C ARG A 385 2.20 42.29 20.15
N ILE A 386 2.36 43.61 20.14
CA ILE A 386 1.48 44.53 19.40
C ILE A 386 1.68 44.38 17.89
N GLU A 387 2.93 44.28 17.42
CA GLU A 387 3.25 44.09 15.99
C GLU A 387 2.75 42.74 15.46
N ALA A 388 2.92 41.66 16.22
CA ALA A 388 2.48 40.31 15.84
C ALA A 388 0.95 40.17 15.64
N GLU A 389 0.17 41.12 16.16
CA GLU A 389 -1.29 41.08 16.09
C GLU A 389 -1.89 42.02 15.03
N GLU A 390 -1.06 42.66 14.19
CA GLU A 390 -1.43 43.40 12.96
C GLU A 390 -2.77 44.16 13.06
N GLY A 391 -2.90 45.02 14.09
CA GLY A 391 -4.04 45.95 14.25
C GLY A 391 -5.27 45.41 14.98
N GLU A 392 -5.32 44.12 15.36
CA GLU A 392 -6.44 43.57 16.16
C GLU A 392 -6.28 43.86 17.68
N GLY A 393 -5.06 44.16 18.14
CA GLY A 393 -4.73 44.58 19.50
C GLY A 393 -4.52 43.42 20.47
N TRP A 394 -3.45 43.49 21.26
CA TRP A 394 -3.00 42.44 22.18
C TRP A 394 -3.70 42.50 23.53
N VAL A 395 -4.18 41.36 24.03
CA VAL A 395 -4.84 41.28 25.34
C VAL A 395 -3.81 41.32 26.46
N CYS A 396 -3.89 42.34 27.32
CA CYS A 396 -2.99 42.55 28.43
C CYS A 396 -3.09 41.41 29.46
N LEU A 397 -1.96 40.75 29.74
CA LEU A 397 -1.90 39.62 30.68
C LEU A 397 -2.16 40.02 32.14
N ARG A 398 -2.08 41.32 32.48
CA ARG A 398 -2.25 41.83 33.85
C ARG A 398 -3.69 42.24 34.16
N CYS A 399 -4.41 42.79 33.20
CA CYS A 399 -5.76 43.35 33.41
C CYS A 399 -6.79 42.88 32.37
N GLY A 400 -6.40 42.05 31.39
CA GLY A 400 -7.31 41.53 30.37
C GLY A 400 -7.78 42.54 29.32
N GLU A 401 -7.33 43.79 29.37
CA GLU A 401 -7.75 44.84 28.43
C GLU A 401 -6.96 44.78 27.10
N VAL A 402 -7.58 45.17 25.99
CA VAL A 402 -6.97 45.12 24.65
C VAL A 402 -6.08 46.35 24.42
N VAL A 403 -4.79 46.10 24.28
CA VAL A 403 -3.73 47.09 24.07
C VAL A 403 -3.41 47.20 22.58
N LYS A 404 -3.50 48.41 22.04
CA LYS A 404 -3.19 48.69 20.62
C LYS A 404 -1.92 49.49 20.44
N GLU A 405 -1.54 50.27 21.44
CA GLU A 405 -0.40 51.18 21.41
C GLU A 405 0.38 51.08 22.73
N CYS A 406 1.65 51.44 22.68
CA CYS A 406 2.49 51.51 23.87
C CYS A 406 3.33 52.79 23.87
N ARG A 407 3.57 53.34 25.06
CA ARG A 407 4.37 54.55 25.25
C ARG A 407 5.47 54.33 26.29
N PRO A 408 6.58 55.10 26.24
CA PRO A 408 7.62 55.03 27.27
C PRO A 408 7.03 55.30 28.66
N TRP A 409 7.41 54.52 29.66
CA TRP A 409 6.94 54.75 31.03
C TRP A 409 7.76 55.87 31.68
N HIS A 410 7.10 57.01 31.92
CA HIS A 410 7.65 58.11 32.70
C HIS A 410 7.26 57.87 34.17
N GLY A 411 8.13 57.25 34.98
CA GLY A 411 7.85 57.01 36.40
C GLY A 411 7.59 58.30 37.20
N ASP A 412 7.30 58.17 38.50
CA ASP A 412 7.08 59.30 39.44
C ASP A 412 8.36 60.12 39.68
N VAL A 413 8.78 60.86 38.66
CA VAL A 413 9.70 61.98 38.80
C VAL A 413 8.82 63.21 38.89
N VAL A 414 8.70 63.76 40.10
CA VAL A 414 8.13 65.10 40.32
C VAL A 414 8.86 66.04 39.38
N VAL A 415 8.18 66.46 38.31
CA VAL A 415 8.74 67.35 37.32
C VAL A 415 9.05 68.68 38.02
N ARG A 416 10.32 68.91 38.38
CA ARG A 416 10.79 70.26 38.67
C ARG A 416 10.73 71.02 37.35
N ARG A 417 9.63 71.75 37.17
CA ARG A 417 9.53 72.79 36.15
C ARG A 417 10.64 73.81 36.39
N SER A 418 11.68 73.77 35.57
CA SER A 418 12.66 74.84 35.41
C SER A 418 13.12 74.77 33.96
N ARG A 419 12.43 75.52 33.11
CA ARG A 419 12.81 76.83 32.56
C ARG A 419 13.56 76.68 31.26
N GLU A 420 12.89 77.10 30.21
CA GLU A 420 13.45 77.45 28.92
C GLU A 420 14.71 78.31 29.11
N SER A 421 15.79 77.93 28.45
CA SER A 421 16.84 78.88 28.08
C SER A 421 17.40 78.48 26.72
N HIS A 422 17.14 79.39 25.78
CA HIS A 422 17.72 79.52 24.47
C HIS A 422 19.26 79.44 24.47
N SER A 423 19.77 79.20 23.25
CA SER A 423 21.00 79.72 22.64
C SER A 423 22.25 78.82 22.62
N SER A 424 22.54 78.37 21.39
CA SER A 424 23.75 78.65 20.58
C SER A 424 25.13 78.07 20.95
N VAL A 425 25.68 77.35 19.94
CA VAL A 425 27.09 77.39 19.44
C VAL A 425 28.12 76.78 20.42
N GLU A 426 28.95 75.76 20.13
CA GLU A 426 29.90 75.57 19.01
C GLU A 426 30.57 74.16 19.04
N SER A 427 30.91 73.67 17.84
CA SER A 427 31.98 72.72 17.41
C SER A 427 32.53 71.57 18.29
N GLY A 428 32.62 70.35 17.70
CA GLY A 428 33.55 69.32 18.19
C GLY A 428 33.53 67.90 17.60
N ARG A 429 33.76 67.74 16.29
CA ARG A 429 34.30 66.54 15.56
C ARG A 429 33.41 65.33 15.16
N PRO A 430 33.77 64.63 14.05
CA PRO A 430 32.87 63.81 13.24
C PRO A 430 33.10 62.28 13.37
N LEU A 431 32.12 61.47 12.96
CA LEU A 431 32.32 60.05 12.65
C LEU A 431 31.66 59.68 11.31
N SER A 432 32.36 58.78 10.63
CA SER A 432 32.45 58.58 9.17
C SER A 432 31.42 57.60 8.61
N GLY A 433 30.79 57.98 7.49
CA GLY A 433 30.76 57.23 6.22
C GLY A 433 30.15 55.82 6.20
N ARG A 434 28.89 55.75 5.76
CA ARG A 434 28.17 54.52 5.33
C ARG A 434 28.84 53.89 4.10
N LYS A 435 28.90 52.55 4.06
CA LYS A 435 29.09 51.75 2.83
C LYS A 435 27.74 51.12 2.47
N SER A 436 27.27 51.36 1.24
CA SER A 436 26.17 50.66 0.59
C SER A 436 26.73 49.84 -0.58
N VAL A 437 26.30 48.59 -0.72
CA VAL A 437 26.53 47.76 -1.91
C VAL A 437 25.15 47.41 -2.46
N MET A 438 24.91 47.79 -3.71
CA MET A 438 23.66 47.60 -4.45
C MET A 438 23.84 46.39 -5.37
N PHE A 439 22.88 45.48 -5.40
CA PHE A 439 22.82 44.35 -6.35
C PHE A 439 21.83 44.71 -7.47
N ASP A 440 22.24 44.51 -8.72
CA ASP A 440 21.50 44.86 -9.93
C ASP A 440 20.73 43.63 -10.43
N LEU A 441 19.40 43.64 -10.28
CA LEU A 441 18.50 42.51 -10.56
C LEU A 441 18.01 42.46 -12.02
N GLN A 442 18.38 43.42 -12.86
CA GLN A 442 17.86 43.53 -14.23
C GLN A 442 18.54 42.61 -15.25
N GLU A 443 19.71 42.05 -14.93
CA GLU A 443 20.48 41.21 -15.85
C GLU A 443 20.12 39.73 -15.77
N GLU A 444 19.51 39.28 -14.65
CA GLU A 444 19.05 37.89 -14.48
C GLU A 444 17.68 37.64 -15.11
N GLU A 445 16.74 38.59 -15.03
CA GLU A 445 15.39 38.42 -15.62
C GLU A 445 15.42 38.31 -17.15
N LYS A 446 16.34 39.01 -17.83
CA LYS A 446 16.51 38.94 -19.29
C LYS A 446 17.03 37.59 -19.78
N LYS A 447 17.89 36.93 -19.00
CA LYS A 447 18.42 35.59 -19.35
C LYS A 447 17.39 34.48 -19.17
N GLN A 448 16.36 34.72 -18.36
CA GLN A 448 15.32 33.75 -18.10
C GLN A 448 14.24 33.77 -19.19
N GLN A 449 13.87 34.96 -19.69
CA GLN A 449 12.93 35.11 -20.81
C GLN A 449 13.45 34.56 -22.15
N GLU A 450 14.74 34.76 -22.47
CA GLU A 450 15.33 34.19 -23.71
C GLU A 450 15.43 32.66 -23.69
N ARG A 451 15.30 32.04 -22.51
CA ARG A 451 15.35 30.59 -22.34
C ARG A 451 13.98 29.94 -22.49
N GLU A 452 12.92 30.65 -22.10
CA GLU A 452 11.53 30.20 -22.23
C GLU A 452 11.02 30.33 -23.68
N GLU A 453 11.38 31.40 -24.42
CA GLU A 453 10.98 31.55 -25.84
C GLU A 453 11.61 30.50 -26.78
N LYS A 454 12.66 29.80 -26.35
CA LYS A 454 13.36 28.80 -27.17
C LYS A 454 12.83 27.38 -27.02
N GLU A 455 12.00 27.11 -26.00
CA GLU A 455 11.38 25.81 -25.78
C GLU A 455 9.98 25.68 -26.41
N GLU A 456 9.35 26.79 -26.83
CA GLU A 456 7.96 26.78 -27.32
C GLU A 456 7.83 26.63 -28.86
N SER A 457 8.92 26.60 -29.63
CA SER A 457 8.85 26.70 -31.11
C SER A 457 9.12 25.44 -31.94
N GLU A 458 9.22 24.24 -31.37
CA GLU A 458 9.31 22.99 -32.17
C GLU A 458 8.45 21.86 -31.58
N LEU A 459 7.15 21.89 -31.86
CA LEU A 459 6.31 20.69 -31.83
C LEU A 459 5.66 20.54 -33.21
N GLU A 460 6.31 19.75 -34.07
CA GLU A 460 5.78 19.34 -35.35
C GLU A 460 4.61 18.37 -35.15
N ALA A 461 3.50 18.59 -35.87
CA ALA A 461 2.29 17.79 -35.76
C ALA A 461 2.55 16.37 -36.29
N VAL A 462 2.58 15.38 -35.40
CA VAL A 462 2.68 13.97 -35.75
C VAL A 462 1.31 13.49 -36.27
N ASP A 463 1.26 13.11 -37.55
CA ASP A 463 0.08 12.48 -38.16
C ASP A 463 -0.25 11.15 -37.45
N PRO A 464 -1.54 10.81 -37.29
CA PRO A 464 -1.94 9.55 -36.67
C PRO A 464 -1.49 8.36 -37.53
N MET A 465 -0.77 7.42 -36.88
CA MET A 465 -0.30 6.17 -37.48
C MET A 465 -1.46 5.42 -38.19
N PRO A 466 -1.30 5.01 -39.46
CA PRO A 466 -2.26 4.12 -40.08
C PRO A 466 -2.20 2.76 -39.39
N MET A 467 -3.36 2.19 -39.04
CA MET A 467 -3.44 0.80 -38.57
C MET A 467 -2.95 -0.11 -39.70
N GLU A 468 -1.86 -0.83 -39.45
CA GLU A 468 -1.35 -1.84 -40.37
C GLU A 468 -2.35 -2.97 -40.51
N ASP A 469 -2.72 -3.24 -41.75
CA ASP A 469 -3.60 -4.32 -42.16
C ASP A 469 -2.93 -5.68 -41.89
N ALA A 470 -3.75 -6.68 -41.60
CA ALA A 470 -3.36 -8.00 -41.10
C ALA A 470 -2.69 -8.93 -42.13
N GLU A 471 -1.78 -8.42 -42.96
CA GLU A 471 -1.04 -9.21 -43.96
C GLU A 471 0.41 -9.49 -43.54
N GLU A 472 1.01 -8.68 -42.66
CA GLU A 472 2.42 -8.84 -42.25
C GLU A 472 2.67 -9.99 -41.24
N SER A 473 1.62 -10.48 -40.58
CA SER A 473 1.72 -11.62 -39.64
C SER A 473 1.90 -12.98 -40.31
N LEU A 474 1.79 -13.07 -41.64
CA LEU A 474 2.02 -14.31 -42.39
C LEU A 474 3.48 -14.50 -42.80
N GLU A 475 4.29 -13.45 -42.83
CA GLU A 475 5.67 -13.53 -43.33
C GLU A 475 6.66 -14.03 -42.26
N TRP A 476 6.44 -13.68 -40.99
CA TRP A 476 7.23 -14.21 -39.87
C TRP A 476 6.99 -15.69 -39.55
N SER A 477 5.91 -16.29 -40.09
CA SER A 477 5.61 -17.72 -39.90
C SER A 477 6.30 -18.64 -40.91
N LYS A 478 7.00 -18.07 -41.90
CA LYS A 478 7.61 -18.83 -43.01
C LYS A 478 9.13 -18.96 -42.95
N LEU A 479 9.79 -18.32 -41.98
CA LEU A 479 11.26 -18.24 -41.93
C LEU A 479 11.95 -19.20 -40.94
N ASP A 480 11.22 -20.02 -40.18
CA ASP A 480 11.83 -21.00 -39.24
C ASP A 480 11.79 -22.46 -39.74
N GLY A 481 11.71 -22.66 -41.06
CA GLY A 481 11.45 -23.99 -41.68
C GLY A 481 12.62 -24.65 -42.42
N GLU A 482 13.71 -23.94 -42.72
CA GLU A 482 14.82 -24.50 -43.50
C GLU A 482 16.14 -24.02 -42.90
N GLU A 483 16.87 -24.92 -42.24
CA GLU A 483 18.34 -25.06 -42.25
C GLU A 483 18.79 -26.10 -41.21
N GLY A 484 19.54 -27.12 -41.65
CA GLY A 484 20.31 -28.00 -40.75
C GLY A 484 20.28 -29.49 -41.06
N TYR A 485 20.76 -29.91 -42.24
CA TYR A 485 21.38 -31.23 -42.41
C TYR A 485 22.65 -31.06 -43.26
N GLU A 486 23.78 -30.90 -42.59
CA GLU A 486 25.11 -31.11 -43.18
C GLU A 486 25.32 -32.62 -43.36
N HIS A 487 25.63 -33.03 -44.59
CA HIS A 487 26.09 -34.37 -44.93
C HIS A 487 27.59 -34.27 -45.18
N ASP A 488 28.37 -34.94 -44.33
CA ASP A 488 29.81 -35.10 -44.48
C ASP A 488 30.12 -35.94 -45.74
N GLU A 489 30.86 -35.36 -46.68
CA GLU A 489 31.55 -36.05 -47.77
C GLU A 489 33.01 -36.27 -47.35
N ASP A 490 33.40 -37.52 -47.16
CA ASP A 490 34.80 -37.94 -47.14
C ASP A 490 35.10 -38.68 -48.46
N GLU A 491 36.00 -38.09 -49.26
CA GLU A 491 36.69 -38.72 -50.38
C GLU A 491 37.65 -39.82 -49.89
N GLU A 492 37.66 -40.99 -50.55
CA GLU A 492 38.89 -41.68 -50.97
C GLU A 492 38.58 -42.93 -51.81
N GLY A 493 39.30 -43.08 -52.94
CA GLY A 493 39.84 -44.38 -53.33
C GLY A 493 39.26 -45.07 -54.56
N ASP A 494 40.01 -44.96 -55.66
CA ASP A 494 40.06 -45.78 -56.87
C ASP A 494 39.74 -47.29 -56.69
N ASP A 495 39.07 -47.90 -57.68
CA ASP A 495 39.72 -48.88 -58.58
C ASP A 495 38.74 -49.54 -59.58
N GLU A 496 39.30 -49.83 -60.75
CA GLU A 496 38.74 -50.51 -61.92
C GLU A 496 38.17 -51.92 -61.63
N THR A 497 37.11 -52.32 -62.36
CA THR A 497 37.09 -53.48 -63.30
C THR A 497 35.68 -54.04 -63.56
N GLY A 498 35.29 -54.02 -64.85
CA GLY A 498 34.87 -55.19 -65.65
C GLY A 498 33.65 -56.07 -65.33
N ALA A 499 32.95 -56.44 -66.41
CA ALA A 499 32.07 -57.61 -66.63
C ALA A 499 30.57 -57.41 -66.31
N THR A 500 29.67 -57.26 -67.32
CA THR A 500 28.89 -58.33 -68.02
C THR A 500 28.07 -59.18 -67.04
N PHE A 501 26.76 -59.46 -67.18
CA PHE A 501 25.95 -59.82 -68.34
C PHE A 501 24.47 -59.99 -67.89
N GLU A 502 23.61 -60.09 -68.91
CA GLU A 502 22.17 -60.39 -69.07
C GLU A 502 21.34 -61.13 -67.99
N ASP A 503 20.05 -60.75 -67.97
CA ASP A 503 18.81 -61.56 -67.91
C ASP A 503 18.88 -63.00 -67.34
N GLU A 504 18.29 -63.20 -66.15
CA GLU A 504 17.09 -64.03 -65.86
C GLU A 504 16.72 -63.97 -64.36
#